data_AF-A0A1V4W0F9-F1
#
_entry.id   AF-A0A1V4W0F9-F1
#
_cell.length_a   1.000
_cell.length_b   1.000
_cell.length_c   1.000
_cell.angle_alpha   90.00
_cell.angle_beta   90.00
_cell.angle_gamma   90.00
#
_symmetry.space_group_name_H-M   'P 1'
#
loop_
_entity.id
_entity.type
_entity.pdbx_description
1 polymer ?
#
loop_
_entity_poly.entity_id
_entity_poly.type
_entity_poly.pdbx_seq_one_letter_code
_entity_poly.pdbx_strand_id
1 'polypeptide(L)'
;MSAKQEDVMGGMTGGCFPSPQDILGMLAASEQQEVVLYSQIAQAVPSEELRRIILYMACKEQRMAEKLALLSQCFGAMPAGPPVGTMSYSVGEQEEKK
;
A
#
# COMPACT_ATOMS: atom_id res chain seq x y z
N MET A 1 23.24 -27.21 39.42
CA MET A 1 22.76 -28.07 38.32
C MET A 1 21.26 -28.26 38.47
N SER A 2 20.45 -27.74 37.55
CA SER A 2 19.18 -28.35 37.17
C SER A 2 18.74 -27.72 35.86
N ALA A 3 18.84 -28.50 34.78
CA ALA A 3 18.25 -28.22 33.49
C ALA A 3 16.77 -28.60 33.53
N LYS A 4 15.95 -27.93 32.70
CA LYS A 4 14.82 -28.43 31.91
C LYS A 4 14.07 -27.21 31.35
N GLN A 5 14.12 -26.92 30.06
CA GLN A 5 13.49 -27.60 28.90
C GLN A 5 12.23 -26.80 28.50
N GLU A 6 11.99 -26.75 27.19
CA GLU A 6 10.82 -26.22 26.47
C GLU A 6 10.94 -24.72 26.16
N ASP A 7 11.41 -24.25 25.00
CA ASP A 7 11.24 -24.69 23.62
C ASP A 7 9.79 -24.93 23.20
N VAL A 8 8.92 -23.92 23.37
CA VAL A 8 7.65 -23.79 22.64
C VAL A 8 7.28 -22.30 22.51
N MET A 9 7.85 -21.59 21.54
CA MET A 9 7.09 -20.56 20.78
C MET A 9 7.86 -20.10 19.53
N GLY A 10 8.24 -21.07 18.69
CA GLY A 10 8.34 -20.85 17.23
C GLY A 10 6.95 -20.69 16.61
N GLY A 11 6.11 -19.84 17.22
CA GLY A 11 4.71 -19.65 16.89
C GLY A 11 4.54 -18.53 15.87
N MET A 12 4.43 -18.91 14.59
CA MET A 12 3.61 -18.19 13.63
C MET A 12 3.84 -16.68 13.49
N THR A 13 5.07 -16.24 13.18
CA THR A 13 5.21 -15.02 12.36
C THR A 13 4.83 -15.37 10.92
N GLY A 14 3.57 -15.79 10.71
CA GLY A 14 2.93 -15.79 9.42
C GLY A 14 2.82 -14.33 9.00
N GLY A 15 3.90 -13.82 8.40
CA GLY A 15 4.02 -12.46 7.93
C GLY A 15 2.94 -12.21 6.90
N CYS A 16 1.78 -11.76 7.37
CA CYS A 16 0.76 -11.21 6.52
C CYS A 16 1.33 -9.87 6.05
N PHE A 17 2.03 -9.90 4.92
CA PHE A 17 2.49 -8.67 4.29
C PHE A 17 1.26 -7.76 4.10
N PRO A 18 1.34 -6.49 4.52
CA PRO A 18 0.22 -5.57 4.38
C PRO A 18 -0.19 -5.53 2.91
N SER A 19 -1.49 -5.47 2.65
CA SER A 19 -1.97 -5.39 1.27
C SER A 19 -1.41 -4.12 0.62
N PRO A 20 -1.22 -4.09 -0.71
CA PRO A 20 -0.78 -2.87 -1.38
C PRO A 20 -1.65 -1.65 -1.06
N GLN A 21 -2.96 -1.86 -0.83
CA GLN A 21 -3.89 -0.81 -0.40
C GLN A 21 -3.53 -0.28 0.99
N ASP A 22 -3.22 -1.16 1.94
CA ASP A 22 -2.82 -0.76 3.30
C ASP A 22 -1.50 0.03 3.27
N ILE A 23 -0.53 -0.40 2.47
CA ILE A 23 0.76 0.31 2.31
C ILE A 23 0.52 1.71 1.76
N LEU A 24 -0.27 1.84 0.69
CA LEU A 24 -0.59 3.14 0.09
C LEU A 24 -1.41 4.02 1.03
N GLY A 25 -2.31 3.44 1.82
CA GLY A 25 -3.08 4.14 2.84
C GLY A 25 -2.19 4.69 3.95
N MET A 26 -1.24 3.90 4.45
CA MET A 26 -0.25 4.35 5.44
C MET A 26 0.61 5.49 4.90
N LEU A 27 1.07 5.40 3.65
CA LEU A 27 1.83 6.48 3.01
C LEU A 27 0.99 7.75 2.87
N ALA A 28 -0.26 7.65 2.38
CA ALA A 28 -1.14 8.80 2.23
C ALA A 28 -1.43 9.50 3.59
N ALA A 29 -1.59 8.72 4.66
CA ALA A 29 -1.77 9.25 6.00
C ALA A 29 -0.52 10.01 6.50
N SER A 30 0.67 9.49 6.20
CA SER A 30 1.95 10.17 6.51
C SER A 30 2.05 11.52 5.78
N GLU A 31 1.75 11.55 4.48
CA GLU A 31 1.74 12.79 3.70
C GLU A 31 0.76 13.82 4.28
N GLN A 32 -0.45 13.40 4.66
CA GLN A 32 -1.43 14.29 5.31
C GLN A 32 -0.94 14.82 6.66
N GLN A 33 -0.21 14.02 7.43
CA GLN A 33 0.40 14.49 8.68
C GLN A 33 1.45 15.57 8.41
N GLU A 34 2.27 15.41 7.37
CA GLU A 34 3.24 16.44 6.97
C GLU A 34 2.56 17.75 6.55
N VAL A 35 1.43 17.69 5.84
CA VAL A 35 0.64 18.89 5.49
C VAL A 35 0.27 19.71 6.73
N VAL A 36 -0.19 19.04 7.79
CA VAL A 36 -0.56 19.68 9.06
C VAL A 36 0.67 20.32 9.70
N LEU A 37 1.79 19.60 9.75
CA LEU A 37 3.03 20.09 10.35
C LEU A 37 3.59 21.31 9.60
N TYR A 38 3.69 21.25 8.27
CA TYR A 38 4.12 22.40 7.47
C TYR A 38 3.20 23.61 7.67
N SER A 39 1.89 23.39 7.74
CA SER A 39 0.93 24.48 7.99
C SER A 39 1.13 25.13 9.35
N GLN A 40 1.42 24.36 10.40
CA GLN A 40 1.73 24.89 11.74
C GLN A 40 3.05 25.66 11.74
N ILE A 41 4.09 25.12 11.10
CA ILE A 41 5.40 25.81 11.01
C ILE A 41 5.22 27.14 10.27
N ALA A 42 4.47 27.17 9.16
CA ALA A 42 4.19 28.37 8.39
C ALA A 42 3.51 29.50 9.20
N GLN A 43 2.71 29.15 10.21
CA GLN A 43 2.09 30.12 11.12
C GLN A 43 3.11 30.71 12.10
N ALA A 44 4.14 29.96 12.47
CA ALA A 44 5.15 30.37 13.44
C ALA A 44 6.32 31.16 12.82
N VAL A 45 6.58 31.04 11.51
CA VAL A 45 7.69 31.77 10.88
C VAL A 45 7.41 33.27 10.73
N PRO A 46 8.36 34.14 11.11
CA PRO A 46 8.21 35.59 10.97
C PRO A 46 8.44 36.07 9.53
N SER A 47 9.29 35.37 8.76
CA SER A 47 9.59 35.73 7.38
C SER A 47 8.47 35.29 6.43
N GLU A 48 7.99 36.24 5.62
CA GLU A 48 6.97 35.96 4.61
C GLU A 48 7.50 35.04 3.50
N GLU A 49 8.75 35.20 3.10
CA GLU A 49 9.37 34.35 2.09
C GLU A 49 9.46 32.89 2.56
N LEU A 50 9.94 32.68 3.79
CA LEU A 50 9.99 31.34 4.39
C LEU A 50 8.59 30.75 4.54
N ARG A 51 7.61 31.55 4.95
CA ARG A 51 6.21 31.12 5.03
C ARG A 51 5.70 30.61 3.68
N ARG A 52 5.96 31.32 2.58
CA ARG A 52 5.56 30.89 1.23
C ARG A 52 6.23 29.58 0.82
N ILE A 53 7.52 29.42 1.11
CA ILE A 53 8.26 28.18 0.83
C ILE A 53 7.64 27.00 1.59
N ILE A 54 7.37 27.16 2.87
CA ILE A 54 6.80 26.09 3.71
C ILE A 54 5.37 25.75 3.27
N LEU A 55 4.54 26.75 2.94
CA LEU A 55 3.20 26.51 2.40
C LEU A 55 3.23 25.79 1.04
N TYR A 56 4.23 26.07 0.21
CA TYR A 56 4.45 25.33 -1.02
C TYR A 56 4.77 23.85 -0.74
N MET A 57 5.58 23.54 0.28
CA MET A 57 5.84 22.17 0.71
C MET A 57 4.55 21.46 1.17
N ALA A 58 3.73 22.12 1.99
CA ALA A 58 2.43 21.59 2.39
C ALA A 58 1.54 21.26 1.17
N CYS A 59 1.50 22.14 0.17
CA CYS A 59 0.74 21.91 -1.06
C CYS A 59 1.28 20.72 -1.86
N LYS A 60 2.59 20.49 -1.84
CA LYS A 60 3.23 19.35 -2.52
C LYS A 60 2.81 18.03 -1.87
N GLU A 61 2.88 17.93 -0.55
CA GLU A 61 2.50 16.68 0.15
C GLU A 61 0.99 16.42 0.09
N GLN A 62 0.16 17.46 0.10
CA GLN A 62 -1.28 17.32 -0.15
C GLN A 62 -1.57 16.65 -1.51
N ARG A 63 -0.91 17.12 -2.58
CA ARG A 63 -1.04 16.50 -3.92
C ARG A 63 -0.48 15.08 -3.96
N MET A 64 0.52 14.77 -3.13
CA MET A 64 1.07 13.43 -3.04
C MET A 64 0.08 12.47 -2.38
N ALA A 65 -0.53 12.88 -1.26
CA ALA A 65 -1.59 12.13 -0.58
C ALA A 65 -2.77 11.82 -1.53
N GLU A 66 -3.21 12.81 -2.32
CA GLU A 66 -4.29 12.62 -3.31
C GLU A 66 -3.93 11.59 -4.40
N LYS A 67 -2.69 11.63 -4.90
CA LYS A 67 -2.19 10.66 -5.88
C LYS A 67 -2.10 9.25 -5.30
N LEU A 68 -1.64 9.12 -4.06
CA LEU A 68 -1.58 7.82 -3.36
C LEU A 68 -2.98 7.26 -3.14
N ALA A 69 -3.95 8.11 -2.76
CA ALA A 69 -5.34 7.74 -2.62
C ALA A 69 -5.93 7.27 -3.96
N LEU A 70 -5.66 7.96 -5.07
CA LEU A 70 -6.08 7.54 -6.41
C LEU A 70 -5.45 6.20 -6.80
N LEU A 71 -4.15 6.03 -6.56
CA LEU A 71 -3.42 4.80 -6.86
C LEU A 71 -3.97 3.61 -6.06
N SER A 72 -4.37 3.81 -4.80
CA SER A 72 -4.94 2.75 -3.96
C SER A 72 -6.22 2.15 -4.58
N GLN A 73 -7.02 2.96 -5.27
CA GLN A 73 -8.26 2.52 -5.93
C GLN A 73 -7.97 1.54 -7.07
N CYS A 74 -6.82 1.66 -7.75
CA CYS A 74 -6.40 0.73 -8.79
C CYS A 74 -6.17 -0.69 -8.27
N PHE A 75 -5.85 -0.84 -6.98
CA PHE A 75 -5.67 -2.15 -6.34
C PHE A 75 -6.97 -2.75 -5.78
N GLY A 76 -8.06 -1.97 -5.69
CA GLY A 76 -9.37 -2.44 -5.21
C GLY A 76 -10.36 -2.79 -6.32
N ALA A 77 -10.09 -2.36 -7.55
CA ALA A 77 -10.96 -2.53 -8.71
C ALA A 77 -10.62 -3.77 -9.55
N MET A 78 -10.40 -4.94 -8.93
CA MET A 78 -10.52 -6.19 -9.68
C MET A 78 -12.01 -6.46 -9.89
N PRO A 79 -12.58 -6.31 -11.11
CA PRO A 79 -13.90 -6.86 -11.36
C PRO A 79 -13.80 -8.35 -11.07
N ALA A 80 -14.76 -8.88 -10.29
CA ALA A 80 -14.95 -10.32 -10.20
C ALA A 80 -15.08 -10.82 -11.64
N GLY A 81 -13.99 -11.42 -12.15
CA GLY A 81 -14.01 -12.02 -13.48
C GLY A 81 -15.19 -12.99 -13.54
N PRO A 82 -15.88 -13.11 -14.69
CA PRO A 82 -16.92 -14.12 -14.83
C PRO A 82 -16.34 -15.47 -14.39
N PRO A 83 -17.12 -16.31 -13.68
CA PRO A 83 -16.64 -17.60 -13.19
C PRO A 83 -15.98 -18.31 -14.37
N VAL A 84 -14.69 -18.63 -14.21
CA VAL A 84 -13.91 -19.36 -15.20
C VAL A 84 -14.71 -20.62 -15.52
N GLY A 85 -15.36 -20.59 -16.68
CA GLY A 85 -16.11 -21.72 -17.20
C GLY A 85 -15.19 -22.92 -17.17
N THR A 86 -15.69 -23.99 -16.56
CA THR A 86 -15.09 -25.32 -16.51
C THR A 86 -14.43 -25.63 -17.85
N MET A 87 -13.10 -25.77 -17.83
CA MET A 87 -12.33 -26.20 -18.99
C MET A 87 -12.79 -27.61 -19.39
N SER A 88 -13.60 -27.72 -20.44
CA SER A 88 -13.77 -28.99 -21.15
C SER A 88 -12.51 -29.23 -21.98
N TYR A 89 -11.58 -29.99 -21.41
CA TYR A 89 -10.50 -30.61 -22.18
C TYR A 89 -11.11 -31.56 -23.20
N SER A 90 -11.23 -31.13 -24.45
CA SER A 90 -11.34 -32.06 -25.57
C SER A 90 -9.93 -32.54 -25.90
N VAL A 91 -9.56 -33.67 -25.29
CA VAL A 91 -8.50 -34.55 -25.79
C VAL A 91 -8.95 -35.04 -27.16
N GLY A 92 -8.40 -34.47 -28.22
CA GLY A 92 -8.48 -35.01 -29.57
C GLY A 92 -7.29 -35.92 -29.80
N GLU A 93 -7.55 -37.23 -29.74
CA GLU A 93 -6.61 -38.29 -30.04
C GLU A 93 -6.09 -38.21 -31.49
N GLN A 94 -4.81 -38.58 -31.64
CA GLN A 94 -4.14 -39.22 -32.78
C GLN A 94 -4.72 -39.08 -34.20
N GLU A 95 -3.87 -38.65 -35.14
CA GLU A 95 -3.51 -39.58 -36.24
C GLU A 95 -2.11 -39.30 -36.80
N GLU A 96 -1.30 -40.33 -36.69
CA GLU A 96 0.00 -40.57 -37.30
C GLU A 96 -0.21 -40.93 -38.79
N LYS A 97 0.49 -40.28 -39.73
CA LYS A 97 0.86 -40.93 -41.01
C LYS A 97 1.95 -40.16 -41.78
N LYS A 98 3.15 -40.72 -41.66
CA LYS A 98 4.16 -41.04 -42.68
C LYS A 98 4.11 -40.32 -44.03
#